data_AF-A0A842MNC4-F1
#
_entry.id   AF-A0A842MNC4-F1
#
_cell.length_a   1.000
_cell.length_b   1.000
_cell.length_c   1.000
_cell.angle_alpha   90.00
_cell.angle_beta   90.00
_cell.angle_gamma   90.00
#
_symmetry.space_group_name_H-M   'P 1'
#
loop_
_entity.id
_entity.type
_entity.pdbx_description
1 polymer ?
#
loop_
_entity_poly.entity_id
_entity_poly.type
_entity_poly.pdbx_seq_one_letter_code
_entity_poly.pdbx_strand_id
1 'polypeptide(L)'
;MYVSKIDRKVGIEVYATKTPGISGIIKYFAEDFIVEEMLVNGSKASINHNEVLLQDLKNHRTLTDYLLCVLVKRDKDNFLAIKALAKGLGLRAEDIQIAGIKDTRAVTAQHITLRKVSVEDLQKVSINGIEVHPIGFFHTKISPYYLLGNQFRIIIRNIRHSRTTIKERISKTISELRKIGGIPNFFGHQRFGTRRPITHLVGKAIVKGNLEKAAMIFLAKAMPYENPESQIVRKQLWETGDFKQALKDFPKRLHYE
;
A
#
# COMPACT_ATOMS: atom_id res chain seq x y z
N MET A 1 3.44 10.64 -27.02
CA MET A 1 3.52 10.59 -25.54
C MET A 1 4.29 9.33 -25.16
N TYR A 2 5.24 9.39 -24.22
CA TYR A 2 6.11 8.24 -23.92
C TYR A 2 5.53 7.43 -22.76
N VAL A 3 5.04 6.23 -23.04
CA VAL A 3 4.64 5.26 -22.00
C VAL A 3 5.86 4.49 -21.54
N SER A 4 6.04 4.35 -20.23
CA SER A 4 7.22 3.68 -19.67
C SER A 4 7.32 2.22 -20.13
N LYS A 5 8.54 1.66 -20.15
CA LYS A 5 8.75 0.24 -20.48
C LYS A 5 8.08 -0.69 -19.46
N ILE A 6 7.96 -0.27 -18.19
CA ILE A 6 7.37 -1.09 -17.13
C ILE A 6 5.84 -1.13 -17.25
N ASP A 7 5.21 -0.01 -17.60
CA ASP A 7 3.75 0.05 -17.80
C ASP A 7 3.32 -0.78 -19.01
N ARG A 8 4.06 -0.67 -20.14
CA ARG A 8 3.82 -1.49 -21.33
C ARG A 8 3.91 -2.99 -21.04
N LYS A 9 4.88 -3.41 -20.22
CA LYS A 9 5.04 -4.82 -19.81
C LYS A 9 3.85 -5.38 -19.02
N VAL A 10 3.04 -4.51 -18.42
CA VAL A 10 1.83 -4.92 -17.69
C VAL A 10 0.53 -4.58 -18.42
N GLY A 11 0.61 -4.25 -19.72
CA GLY A 11 -0.55 -4.00 -20.58
C GLY A 11 -1.06 -2.56 -20.56
N ILE A 12 -0.34 -1.62 -19.95
CA ILE A 12 -0.67 -0.19 -20.01
C ILE A 12 0.16 0.43 -21.13
N GLU A 13 -0.48 0.63 -22.28
CA GLU A 13 0.21 1.06 -23.52
C GLU A 13 -0.16 2.46 -24.00
N VAL A 14 -1.17 3.08 -23.38
CA VAL A 14 -1.73 4.37 -23.78
C VAL A 14 -2.00 5.27 -22.58
N TYR A 15 -2.14 6.56 -22.85
CA TYR A 15 -2.69 7.53 -21.91
C TYR A 15 -4.06 8.00 -22.40
N ALA A 16 -4.96 8.29 -21.46
CA ALA A 16 -6.27 8.86 -21.73
C ALA A 16 -6.22 10.31 -22.23
N THR A 17 -5.13 11.03 -21.95
CA THR A 17 -4.96 12.44 -22.27
C THR A 17 -3.91 12.62 -23.38
N LYS A 18 -4.00 13.73 -24.10
CA LYS A 18 -3.03 14.15 -25.13
C LYS A 18 -2.08 15.23 -24.62
N THR A 19 -2.46 15.90 -23.52
CA THR A 19 -1.64 16.91 -22.85
C THR A 19 -0.31 16.33 -22.36
N PRO A 20 0.85 16.97 -22.67
CA PRO A 20 2.12 16.56 -22.09
C PRO A 20 2.12 16.60 -20.56
N GLY A 21 2.75 15.63 -19.91
CA GLY A 21 2.87 15.60 -18.45
C GLY A 21 3.65 16.78 -17.88
N ILE A 22 3.52 17.01 -16.58
CA ILE A 22 4.23 18.09 -15.87
C ILE A 22 5.61 17.67 -15.34
N SER A 23 6.05 16.43 -15.58
CA SER A 23 7.27 15.87 -14.97
C SER A 23 7.19 15.89 -13.42
N GLY A 24 8.33 15.83 -12.74
CA GLY A 24 8.45 15.85 -11.29
C GLY A 24 8.50 14.46 -10.65
N ILE A 25 8.64 14.46 -9.33
CA ILE A 25 8.88 13.28 -8.50
C ILE A 25 7.80 13.25 -7.41
N ILE A 26 7.11 12.12 -7.30
CA ILE A 26 6.22 11.80 -6.16
C ILE A 26 6.99 11.00 -5.11
N LYS A 27 6.51 11.02 -3.87
CA LYS A 27 7.14 10.30 -2.75
C LYS A 27 8.63 10.66 -2.64
N TYR A 28 8.97 11.96 -2.72
CA TYR A 28 10.33 12.41 -2.46
C TYR A 28 10.60 12.29 -0.95
N PHE A 29 9.70 12.85 -0.13
CA PHE A 29 9.55 12.53 1.29
C PHE A 29 8.29 11.70 1.55
N ALA A 30 8.16 11.09 2.72
CA ALA A 30 6.95 10.35 3.10
C ALA A 30 5.74 11.29 3.23
N GLU A 31 5.98 12.51 3.73
CA GLU A 31 5.01 13.58 3.94
C GLU A 31 4.44 14.15 2.62
N ASP A 32 5.10 13.89 1.49
CA ASP A 32 4.61 14.26 0.16
C ASP A 32 3.48 13.32 -0.31
N PHE A 33 3.22 12.23 0.39
CA PHE A 33 2.22 11.25 0.00
C PHE A 33 1.40 10.86 1.23
N ILE A 34 0.30 11.57 1.42
CA ILE A 34 -0.61 11.38 2.54
C ILE A 34 -1.84 10.60 2.08
N VAL A 35 -2.20 9.58 2.85
CA VAL A 35 -3.35 8.73 2.59
C VAL A 35 -4.22 8.68 3.84
N GLU A 36 -5.45 9.15 3.73
CA GLU A 36 -6.41 9.22 4.82
C GLU A 36 -7.62 8.34 4.48
N GLU A 37 -7.88 7.32 5.28
CA GLU A 37 -8.94 6.36 5.04
C GLU A 37 -10.34 6.99 5.24
N MET A 38 -11.25 6.69 4.32
CA MET A 38 -12.65 7.09 4.38
C MET A 38 -13.53 5.86 4.58
N LEU A 39 -14.42 5.90 5.57
CA LEU A 39 -15.43 4.88 5.78
C LEU A 39 -16.74 5.22 5.05
N VAL A 40 -17.58 4.21 4.83
CA VAL A 40 -18.88 4.32 4.15
C VAL A 40 -19.87 5.27 4.82
N ASN A 41 -19.73 5.48 6.14
CA ASN A 41 -20.53 6.43 6.91
C ASN A 41 -20.00 7.88 6.84
N GLY A 42 -18.97 8.14 6.03
CA GLY A 42 -18.33 9.45 5.90
C GLY A 42 -17.25 9.75 6.93
N SER A 43 -17.00 8.88 7.91
CA SER A 43 -15.91 9.04 8.87
C SER A 43 -14.55 9.01 8.16
N LYS A 44 -13.65 9.91 8.59
CA LYS A 44 -12.32 10.08 8.02
C LYS A 44 -11.25 9.83 9.08
N ALA A 45 -10.30 8.95 8.78
CA ALA A 45 -9.07 8.82 9.54
C ALA A 45 -8.13 9.96 9.15
N SER A 46 -7.96 10.93 10.04
CA SER A 46 -7.11 12.11 9.81
C SER A 46 -5.70 11.88 10.35
N ILE A 47 -4.67 12.38 9.65
CA ILE A 47 -3.30 12.44 10.19
C ILE A 47 -3.15 13.50 11.29
N ASN A 48 -4.04 14.50 11.30
CA ASN A 48 -4.11 15.52 12.33
C ASN A 48 -5.24 15.14 13.28
N HIS A 49 -4.93 14.77 14.51
CA HIS A 49 -5.92 14.39 15.51
C HIS A 49 -6.31 15.60 16.38
N ASN A 50 -7.60 15.74 16.68
CA ASN A 50 -8.10 16.76 17.62
C ASN A 50 -8.26 16.14 19.02
N GLU A 51 -7.57 16.69 20.01
CA GLU A 51 -7.56 16.17 21.39
C GLU A 51 -8.94 16.19 22.09
N VAL A 52 -9.86 17.02 21.62
CA VAL A 52 -11.19 17.22 22.24
C VAL A 52 -12.00 15.91 22.33
N LEU A 53 -11.91 15.01 21.34
CA LEU A 53 -12.65 13.74 21.34
C LEU A 53 -12.21 12.78 22.45
N LEU A 54 -11.00 12.92 23.00
CA LEU A 54 -10.46 11.98 24.00
C LEU A 54 -11.12 12.12 25.36
N GLN A 55 -11.58 13.32 25.73
CA GLN A 55 -12.17 13.58 27.05
C GLN A 55 -13.54 12.90 27.19
N ASP A 56 -14.34 12.91 26.13
CA ASP A 56 -15.67 12.28 26.11
C ASP A 56 -15.59 10.75 26.16
N LEU A 57 -14.54 10.15 25.55
CA LEU A 57 -14.36 8.70 25.50
C LEU A 57 -13.98 8.09 26.85
N LYS A 58 -13.26 8.82 27.70
CA LYS A 58 -12.88 8.35 29.05
C LYS A 58 -14.08 8.17 29.98
N ASN A 59 -15.15 8.92 29.74
CA ASN A 59 -16.38 8.87 30.54
C ASN A 59 -17.32 7.74 30.10
N HIS A 60 -17.12 7.17 28.90
CA HIS A 60 -17.93 6.10 28.35
C HIS A 60 -17.23 4.74 28.46
N ARG A 61 -17.35 4.07 29.61
CA ARG A 61 -17.07 2.63 29.71
C ARG A 61 -18.20 1.84 29.07
N THR A 62 -18.18 1.70 27.75
CA THR A 62 -19.11 0.77 27.10
C THR A 62 -18.57 -0.66 27.18
N LEU A 63 -19.48 -1.61 27.40
CA LEU A 63 -19.28 -3.08 27.43
C LEU A 63 -18.84 -3.68 26.08
N THR A 64 -18.34 -2.86 25.14
CA THR A 64 -17.98 -3.34 23.81
C THR A 64 -16.57 -3.92 23.79
N ASP A 65 -16.40 -5.02 23.06
CA ASP A 65 -15.14 -5.74 22.99
C ASP A 65 -14.07 -5.01 22.14
N TYR A 66 -14.42 -3.95 21.41
CA TYR A 66 -13.53 -3.30 20.44
C TYR A 66 -13.44 -1.77 20.59
N LEU A 67 -12.23 -1.30 20.88
CA LEU A 67 -11.87 0.11 20.82
C LEU A 67 -11.57 0.49 19.37
N LEU A 68 -12.26 1.50 18.84
CA LEU A 68 -12.00 2.04 17.51
C LEU A 68 -10.95 3.16 17.62
N CYS A 69 -9.91 3.06 16.81
CA CYS A 69 -8.81 4.03 16.79
C CYS A 69 -8.46 4.43 15.36
N VAL A 70 -7.81 5.58 15.24
CA VAL A 70 -7.03 5.97 14.06
C VAL A 70 -5.58 5.61 14.31
N LEU A 71 -5.03 4.75 13.46
CA LEU A 71 -3.61 4.44 13.38
C LEU A 71 -2.96 5.33 12.33
N VAL A 72 -2.06 6.21 12.77
CA VAL A 72 -1.18 7.00 11.91
C VAL A 72 0.18 6.33 11.86
N LYS A 73 0.69 6.05 10.66
CA LYS A 73 2.04 5.49 10.47
C LYS A 73 2.82 6.29 9.44
N ARG A 74 4.13 6.43 9.65
CA ARG A 74 5.06 7.16 8.78
C ARG A 74 6.20 6.25 8.32
N ASP A 75 6.29 6.05 7.00
CA ASP A 75 7.32 5.21 6.37
C ASP A 75 7.43 3.79 6.99
N LYS A 76 6.27 3.18 7.28
CA LYS A 76 6.16 1.86 7.89
C LYS A 76 5.29 0.94 7.08
N ASP A 77 5.75 -0.30 6.94
CA ASP A 77 4.94 -1.39 6.42
C ASP A 77 3.76 -1.65 7.37
N ASN A 78 2.61 -1.97 6.78
CA ASN A 78 1.37 -2.11 7.53
C ASN A 78 1.43 -3.29 8.51
N PHE A 79 1.95 -4.45 8.09
CA PHE A 79 1.99 -5.63 8.96
C PHE A 79 3.06 -5.49 10.03
N LEU A 80 4.21 -4.88 9.72
CA LEU A 80 5.21 -4.57 10.73
C LEU A 80 4.68 -3.57 11.79
N ALA A 81 3.90 -2.57 11.36
CA ALA A 81 3.27 -1.63 12.28
C ALA A 81 2.28 -2.33 13.23
N ILE A 82 1.40 -3.18 12.69
CA ILE A 82 0.44 -3.96 13.48
C ILE A 82 1.15 -4.91 14.46
N LYS A 83 2.21 -5.60 14.02
CA LYS A 83 3.01 -6.47 14.91
C LYS A 83 3.68 -5.69 16.04
N ALA A 84 4.23 -4.51 15.75
CA ALA A 84 4.85 -3.67 16.77
C ALA A 84 3.82 -3.17 17.79
N LEU A 85 2.65 -2.75 17.32
CA LEU A 85 1.54 -2.31 18.19
C LEU A 85 1.01 -3.45 19.06
N ALA A 86 0.78 -4.62 18.48
CA ALA A 86 0.34 -5.80 19.22
C ALA A 86 1.35 -6.17 20.32
N LYS A 87 2.66 -6.19 20.00
CA LYS A 87 3.71 -6.42 21.00
C LYS A 87 3.69 -5.39 22.12
N GLY A 88 3.55 -4.10 21.79
CA GLY A 88 3.50 -3.02 22.77
C GLY A 88 2.32 -3.13 23.74
N LEU A 89 1.18 -3.64 23.26
CA LEU A 89 -0.04 -3.82 24.04
C LEU A 89 -0.19 -5.22 24.67
N GLY A 90 0.77 -6.13 24.47
CA GLY A 90 0.65 -7.52 24.93
C GLY A 90 -0.45 -8.32 24.23
N LEU A 91 -0.79 -7.96 23.00
CA LEU A 91 -1.82 -8.58 22.17
C LEU A 91 -1.22 -9.50 21.10
N ARG A 92 -2.07 -10.33 20.49
CA ARG A 92 -1.74 -11.00 19.23
C ARG A 92 -2.08 -10.09 18.05
N ALA A 93 -1.42 -10.26 16.92
CA ALA A 93 -1.66 -9.42 15.74
C ALA A 93 -3.11 -9.53 15.23
N GLU A 94 -3.76 -10.69 15.42
CA GLU A 94 -5.15 -10.96 15.02
C GLU A 94 -6.16 -10.25 15.92
N ASP A 95 -5.75 -9.73 17.07
CA ASP A 95 -6.60 -8.93 17.96
C ASP A 95 -6.65 -7.45 17.51
N ILE A 96 -5.89 -7.09 16.46
CA ILE A 96 -5.91 -5.79 15.79
C ILE A 96 -6.42 -5.98 14.35
N GLN A 97 -7.49 -5.27 14.00
CA GLN A 97 -8.11 -5.40 12.68
C GLN A 97 -8.03 -4.09 11.91
N ILE A 98 -7.92 -4.18 10.59
CA ILE A 98 -7.79 -3.08 9.63
C ILE A 98 -8.84 -3.24 8.53
N ALA A 99 -9.32 -2.13 7.95
CA ALA A 99 -10.21 -2.19 6.79
C ALA A 99 -9.43 -2.45 5.49
N GLY A 100 -8.16 -2.06 5.42
CA GLY A 100 -7.30 -2.34 4.28
C GLY A 100 -5.86 -1.88 4.50
N ILE A 101 -4.94 -2.47 3.73
CA ILE A 101 -3.50 -2.14 3.78
C ILE A 101 -3.27 -0.77 3.13
N LYS A 102 -2.33 0.01 3.68
CA LYS A 102 -1.93 1.32 3.15
C LYS A 102 -0.44 1.36 2.78
N ASP A 103 -0.08 2.29 1.90
CA ASP A 103 1.28 2.49 1.39
C ASP A 103 2.35 2.51 2.50
N THR A 104 3.47 1.82 2.27
CA THR A 104 4.65 1.88 3.16
C THR A 104 5.30 3.26 3.11
N ARG A 105 5.69 3.71 1.90
CA ARG A 105 6.37 5.00 1.67
C ARG A 105 5.37 6.16 1.59
N ALA A 106 4.79 6.49 2.73
CA ALA A 106 3.74 7.49 2.90
C ALA A 106 3.57 7.85 4.39
N VAL A 107 2.83 8.92 4.67
CA VAL A 107 2.16 9.11 5.97
C VAL A 107 0.70 8.69 5.79
N THR A 108 0.26 7.68 6.54
CA THR A 108 -1.06 7.09 6.34
C THR A 108 -1.85 7.08 7.63
N ALA A 109 -3.12 7.49 7.59
CA ALA A 109 -4.08 7.35 8.66
C ALA A 109 -5.16 6.34 8.25
N GLN A 110 -5.40 5.33 9.09
CA GLN A 110 -6.40 4.30 8.85
C GLN A 110 -7.13 3.94 10.13
N HIS A 111 -8.37 3.47 10.01
CA HIS A 111 -9.11 2.98 11.16
C HIS A 111 -8.66 1.56 11.52
N ILE A 112 -8.53 1.33 12.82
CA ILE A 112 -8.27 0.02 13.39
C ILE A 112 -9.23 -0.26 14.54
N THR A 113 -9.56 -1.53 14.76
CA THR A 113 -10.21 -1.96 16.00
C THR A 113 -9.26 -2.81 16.82
N LEU A 114 -9.19 -2.50 18.12
CA LEU A 114 -8.37 -3.20 19.11
C LEU A 114 -9.27 -3.95 20.08
N ARG A 115 -9.07 -5.26 20.22
CA ARG A 115 -9.91 -6.08 21.09
C ARG A 115 -9.50 -5.96 22.56
N LYS A 116 -10.45 -5.64 23.46
CA LYS A 116 -10.27 -5.57 24.92
C LYS A 116 -9.12 -4.65 25.35
N VAL A 117 -8.96 -3.53 24.65
CA VAL A 117 -7.97 -2.48 24.96
C VAL A 117 -8.69 -1.26 25.51
N SER A 118 -8.18 -0.68 26.60
CA SER A 118 -8.66 0.59 27.13
C SER A 118 -7.90 1.78 26.53
N VAL A 119 -8.48 2.98 26.65
CA VAL A 119 -7.80 4.23 26.26
C VAL A 119 -6.50 4.41 27.06
N GLU A 120 -6.50 4.01 28.34
CA GLU A 120 -5.35 4.10 29.24
C GLU A 120 -4.20 3.17 28.83
N ASP A 121 -4.50 2.02 28.22
CA ASP A 121 -3.47 1.10 27.74
C ASP A 121 -2.70 1.67 26.54
N LEU A 122 -3.38 2.41 25.66
CA LEU A 122 -2.74 3.09 24.53
C LEU A 122 -1.75 4.16 25.00
N GLN A 123 -2.02 4.85 26.10
CA GLN A 123 -1.13 5.89 26.64
C GLN A 123 0.22 5.32 27.13
N LYS A 124 0.27 4.01 27.43
CA LYS A 124 1.48 3.33 27.90
C LYS A 124 2.40 2.87 26.76
N VAL A 125 1.93 2.96 25.51
CA VAL A 125 2.65 2.43 24.34
C VAL A 125 3.21 3.58 23.50
N SER A 126 4.52 3.57 23.30
CA SER A 126 5.23 4.48 22.39
C SER A 126 6.01 3.67 21.35
N ILE A 127 5.72 3.90 20.07
CA ILE A 127 6.35 3.18 18.97
C ILE A 127 6.80 4.18 17.92
N ASN A 128 8.09 4.18 17.61
CA ASN A 128 8.65 5.15 16.67
C ASN A 128 7.98 5.07 15.28
N GLY A 129 7.44 6.21 14.83
CA GLY A 129 6.75 6.37 13.55
C GLY A 129 5.32 5.83 13.51
N ILE A 130 4.73 5.54 14.67
CA ILE A 130 3.36 5.06 14.83
C ILE A 130 2.67 5.86 15.94
N GLU A 131 1.47 6.35 15.65
CA GLU A 131 0.58 6.98 16.60
C GLU A 131 -0.79 6.28 16.54
N VAL A 132 -1.43 6.12 17.69
CA VAL A 132 -2.75 5.49 17.79
C VAL A 132 -3.65 6.37 18.62
N HIS A 133 -4.72 6.84 17.98
CA HIS A 133 -5.64 7.79 18.58
C HIS A 133 -7.02 7.15 18.73
N PRO A 134 -7.52 6.91 19.96
CA PRO A 134 -8.85 6.37 20.15
C PRO A 134 -9.91 7.39 19.75
N ILE A 135 -10.92 6.95 19.00
CA ILE A 135 -11.98 7.81 18.46
C ILE A 135 -13.40 7.32 18.82
N GLY A 136 -13.52 6.15 19.44
CA GLY A 136 -14.82 5.56 19.70
C GLY A 136 -14.75 4.09 20.07
N PHE A 137 -15.92 3.49 20.13
CA PHE A 137 -16.11 2.08 20.34
C PHE A 137 -16.86 1.47 19.16
N PHE A 138 -16.60 0.20 18.89
CA PHE A 138 -17.27 -0.54 17.83
C PHE A 138 -17.78 -1.88 18.38
N HIS A 139 -18.96 -2.30 17.93
CA HIS A 139 -19.53 -3.59 18.35
C HIS A 139 -18.86 -4.78 17.65
N THR A 140 -18.17 -4.52 16.54
CA THR A 140 -17.56 -5.54 15.68
C THR A 140 -16.14 -5.14 15.30
N LYS A 141 -15.40 -6.11 14.78
CA LYS A 141 -14.11 -5.86 14.12
C LYS A 141 -14.32 -4.98 12.90
N ILE A 142 -13.47 -3.98 12.71
CA ILE A 142 -13.43 -3.29 11.42
C ILE A 142 -12.99 -4.28 10.34
N SER A 143 -13.57 -4.13 9.15
CA SER A 143 -13.34 -5.00 8.01
C SER A 143 -13.40 -4.19 6.70
N PRO A 144 -12.98 -4.77 5.57
CA PRO A 144 -13.06 -4.09 4.27
C PRO A 144 -14.46 -3.61 3.88
N TYR A 145 -15.52 -4.19 4.46
CA TYR A 145 -16.90 -3.76 4.23
C TYR A 145 -17.15 -2.28 4.59
N TYR A 146 -16.44 -1.77 5.59
CA TYR A 146 -16.60 -0.39 6.04
C TYR A 146 -15.81 0.62 5.20
N LEU A 147 -14.90 0.17 4.32
CA LEU A 147 -14.01 1.02 3.55
C LEU A 147 -14.74 1.61 2.34
N LEU A 148 -14.91 2.94 2.31
CA LEU A 148 -15.37 3.64 1.12
C LEU A 148 -14.22 3.88 0.15
N GLY A 149 -13.06 4.27 0.66
CA GLY A 149 -11.91 4.61 -0.16
C GLY A 149 -10.85 5.37 0.63
N ASN A 150 -10.02 6.13 -0.09
CA ASN A 150 -8.94 6.89 0.51
C ASN A 150 -8.92 8.30 -0.07
N GLN A 151 -8.72 9.29 0.80
CA GLN A 151 -8.36 10.64 0.40
C GLN A 151 -6.85 10.75 0.26
N PHE A 152 -6.39 11.16 -0.91
CA PHE A 152 -4.97 11.36 -1.19
C PHE A 152 -4.62 12.84 -1.17
N ARG A 153 -3.52 13.18 -0.50
CA ARG A 153 -2.83 14.46 -0.68
C ARG A 153 -1.40 14.19 -1.14
N ILE A 154 -1.11 14.58 -2.37
CA ILE A 154 0.16 14.28 -3.05
C ILE A 154 0.86 15.58 -3.43
N ILE A 155 2.12 15.70 -3.03
CA ILE A 155 3.03 16.78 -3.44
C ILE A 155 3.97 16.22 -4.51
N ILE A 156 4.03 16.91 -5.65
CA ILE A 156 4.94 16.59 -6.75
C ILE A 156 6.10 17.59 -6.70
N ARG A 157 7.33 17.10 -6.47
CA ARG A 157 8.54 17.91 -6.35
C ARG A 157 9.38 17.89 -7.62
N ASN A 158 10.39 18.78 -7.69
CA ASN A 158 11.40 18.82 -8.75
C ASN A 158 10.82 18.94 -10.17
N ILE A 159 9.75 19.73 -10.31
CA ILE A 159 9.12 19.99 -11.60
C ILE A 159 9.99 20.96 -12.41
N ARG A 160 10.38 20.56 -13.63
CA ARG A 160 11.26 21.34 -14.53
C ARG A 160 10.47 22.15 -15.57
N HIS A 161 9.43 22.85 -15.12
CA HIS A 161 8.59 23.71 -15.97
C HIS A 161 8.23 25.00 -15.23
N SER A 162 7.93 26.07 -15.97
CA SER A 162 7.45 27.31 -15.37
C SER A 162 6.08 27.12 -14.73
N ARG A 163 5.74 27.94 -13.73
CA ARG A 163 4.43 27.90 -13.05
C ARG A 163 3.27 28.06 -14.02
N THR A 164 3.43 28.87 -15.06
CA THR A 164 2.41 29.09 -16.11
C THR A 164 2.17 27.83 -16.91
N THR A 165 3.24 27.18 -17.43
CA THR A 165 3.14 25.92 -18.17
C THR A 165 2.56 24.79 -17.33
N ILE A 166 2.90 24.71 -16.03
CA ILE A 166 2.33 23.70 -15.12
C ILE A 166 0.81 23.89 -14.99
N LYS A 167 0.36 25.12 -14.70
CA LYS A 167 -1.07 25.44 -14.55
C LYS A 167 -1.85 25.10 -15.82
N GLU A 168 -1.33 25.51 -16.98
CA GLU A 168 -1.95 25.24 -18.27
C GLU A 168 -2.11 23.72 -18.52
N ARG A 169 -1.03 22.95 -18.34
CA ARG A 169 -1.05 21.49 -18.53
C ARG A 169 -1.99 20.80 -17.55
N ILE A 170 -2.03 21.20 -16.29
CA ILE A 170 -2.97 20.64 -15.30
C ILE A 170 -4.42 20.91 -15.73
N SER A 171 -4.75 22.16 -16.06
CA SER A 171 -6.11 22.53 -16.49
C SER A 171 -6.55 21.76 -17.73
N LYS A 172 -5.67 21.63 -18.73
CA LYS A 172 -5.96 20.87 -19.95
C LYS A 172 -6.12 19.38 -19.68
N THR A 173 -5.25 18.79 -18.86
CA THR A 173 -5.34 17.37 -18.44
C THR A 173 -6.67 17.11 -17.73
N ILE A 174 -7.07 17.96 -16.78
CA ILE A 174 -8.35 17.83 -16.05
C ILE A 174 -9.54 17.95 -17.03
N SER A 175 -9.47 18.88 -17.98
CA SER A 175 -10.52 19.04 -19.00
C SER A 175 -10.64 17.77 -19.87
N GLU A 176 -9.53 17.22 -20.34
CA GLU A 176 -9.51 15.98 -21.14
C GLU A 176 -10.06 14.79 -20.35
N LEU A 177 -9.67 14.63 -19.08
CA LEU A 177 -10.18 13.57 -18.21
C LEU A 177 -11.69 13.71 -17.92
N ARG A 178 -12.18 14.93 -17.68
CA ARG A 178 -13.62 15.17 -17.46
C ARG A 178 -14.45 14.80 -18.69
N LYS A 179 -13.96 15.09 -19.90
CA LYS A 179 -14.65 14.77 -21.16
C LYS A 179 -14.87 13.27 -21.36
N ILE A 180 -13.96 12.43 -20.84
CA ILE A 180 -14.07 10.96 -20.95
C ILE A 180 -14.67 10.30 -19.70
N GLY A 181 -15.15 11.09 -18.74
CA GLY A 181 -15.80 10.58 -17.53
C GLY A 181 -14.85 10.16 -16.39
N GLY A 182 -13.56 10.52 -16.45
CA GLY A 182 -12.62 10.27 -15.36
C GLY A 182 -11.27 9.71 -15.81
N ILE A 183 -10.66 8.89 -14.96
CA ILE A 183 -9.35 8.27 -15.18
C ILE A 183 -9.55 6.78 -15.47
N PRO A 184 -8.85 6.18 -16.47
CA PRO A 184 -8.86 4.75 -16.68
C PRO A 184 -8.41 3.98 -15.42
N ASN A 185 -9.26 3.08 -14.94
CA ASN A 185 -9.04 2.33 -13.70
C ASN A 185 -8.18 1.07 -13.93
N PHE A 186 -6.92 1.26 -14.36
CA PHE A 186 -5.98 0.16 -14.57
C PHE A 186 -5.33 -0.32 -13.27
N PHE A 187 -5.00 -1.61 -13.20
CA PHE A 187 -4.05 -2.11 -12.22
C PHE A 187 -2.65 -1.63 -12.58
N GLY A 188 -2.01 -0.84 -11.70
CA GLY A 188 -0.63 -0.39 -11.90
C GLY A 188 0.39 -1.51 -11.73
N HIS A 189 1.64 -1.27 -12.15
CA HIS A 189 2.74 -2.25 -12.10
C HIS A 189 2.98 -2.87 -10.71
N GLN A 190 2.67 -2.15 -9.62
CA GLN A 190 2.78 -2.65 -8.25
C GLN A 190 1.91 -3.89 -8.01
N ARG A 191 0.74 -3.99 -8.67
CA ARG A 191 -0.14 -5.16 -8.57
C ARG A 191 0.46 -6.40 -9.24
N PHE A 192 1.41 -6.19 -10.15
CA PHE A 192 2.12 -7.26 -10.82
C PHE A 192 3.42 -7.66 -10.13
N GLY A 193 3.84 -6.89 -9.11
CA GLY A 193 5.11 -6.99 -8.40
C GLY A 193 6.09 -5.91 -8.84
N THR A 194 6.47 -4.99 -7.93
CA THR A 194 7.31 -3.82 -8.25
C THR A 194 8.70 -4.21 -8.76
N ARG A 195 9.36 -5.19 -8.13
CA ARG A 195 10.68 -5.68 -8.55
C ARG A 195 10.60 -6.76 -9.63
N ARG A 196 9.56 -7.61 -9.54
CA ARG A 196 9.32 -8.74 -10.42
C ARG A 196 7.88 -8.69 -10.95
N PRO A 197 7.59 -7.91 -12.01
CA PRO A 197 6.25 -7.78 -12.57
C PRO A 197 5.86 -9.05 -13.36
N ILE A 198 5.72 -10.19 -12.68
CA ILE A 198 5.57 -11.52 -13.30
C ILE A 198 4.25 -12.21 -12.94
N THR A 199 3.46 -11.68 -12.00
CA THR A 199 2.27 -12.40 -11.49
C THR A 199 1.24 -12.71 -12.58
N HIS A 200 1.07 -11.82 -13.56
CA HIS A 200 0.19 -12.05 -14.71
C HIS A 200 0.72 -13.15 -15.66
N LEU A 201 2.05 -13.33 -15.73
CA LEU A 201 2.64 -14.41 -16.53
C LEU A 201 2.44 -15.77 -15.86
N VAL A 202 2.58 -15.82 -14.52
CA VAL A 202 2.25 -17.00 -13.71
C VAL A 202 0.76 -17.34 -13.89
N GLY A 203 -0.13 -16.35 -13.68
CA GLY A 203 -1.57 -16.54 -13.85
C GLY A 203 -1.96 -17.01 -15.25
N LYS A 204 -1.36 -16.45 -16.30
CA LYS A 204 -1.57 -16.89 -17.70
C LYS A 204 -1.19 -18.37 -17.91
N ALA A 205 -0.12 -18.84 -17.29
CA ALA A 205 0.29 -20.24 -17.38
C ALA A 205 -0.70 -21.17 -16.66
N ILE A 206 -1.17 -20.78 -15.47
CA ILE A 206 -2.20 -21.51 -14.70
C ILE A 206 -3.49 -21.64 -15.50
N VAL A 207 -4.03 -20.54 -16.05
CA VAL A 207 -5.28 -20.55 -16.84
C VAL A 207 -5.17 -21.43 -18.08
N LYS A 208 -3.97 -21.60 -18.62
CA LYS A 208 -3.70 -22.50 -19.76
C LYS A 208 -3.47 -23.96 -19.34
N GLY A 209 -3.61 -24.31 -18.06
CA GLY A 209 -3.36 -25.64 -17.53
C GLY A 209 -1.89 -26.03 -17.46
N ASN A 210 -0.96 -25.09 -17.67
CA ASN A 210 0.48 -25.37 -17.64
C ASN A 210 1.09 -24.97 -16.29
N LEU A 211 0.88 -25.83 -15.29
CA LEU A 211 1.33 -25.59 -13.92
C LEU A 211 2.86 -25.63 -13.78
N GLU A 212 3.54 -26.49 -14.54
CA GLU A 212 5.00 -26.54 -14.58
C GLU A 212 5.60 -25.19 -15.02
N LYS A 213 5.08 -24.62 -16.11
CA LYS A 213 5.48 -23.29 -16.57
C LYS A 213 5.15 -22.20 -15.55
N ALA A 214 4.02 -22.31 -14.87
CA ALA A 214 3.65 -21.36 -13.82
C ALA A 214 4.69 -21.36 -12.69
N ALA A 215 5.06 -22.54 -12.19
CA ALA A 215 6.09 -22.73 -11.18
C ALA A 215 7.45 -22.23 -11.68
N MET A 216 7.86 -22.59 -12.89
CA MET A 216 9.13 -22.14 -13.48
C MET A 216 9.19 -20.61 -13.65
N ILE A 217 8.10 -19.96 -14.06
CA ILE A 217 8.05 -18.49 -14.11
C ILE A 217 8.23 -17.89 -12.71
N PHE A 218 7.51 -18.40 -11.72
CA PHE A 218 7.59 -17.91 -10.35
C PHE A 218 9.00 -18.05 -9.78
N LEU A 219 9.57 -19.26 -9.88
CA LEU A 219 10.86 -19.64 -9.32
C LEU A 219 12.03 -19.05 -10.10
N ALA A 220 12.03 -19.12 -11.43
CA ALA A 220 13.26 -18.97 -12.22
C ALA A 220 13.25 -17.76 -13.19
N LYS A 221 12.12 -17.08 -13.40
CA LYS A 221 12.12 -15.91 -14.29
C LYS A 221 12.84 -14.71 -13.64
N ALA A 222 14.08 -14.46 -14.04
CA ALA A 222 14.84 -13.29 -13.58
C ALA A 222 14.36 -11.97 -14.24
N MET A 223 14.38 -10.89 -13.46
CA MET A 223 14.08 -9.53 -13.89
C MET A 223 15.25 -8.57 -13.62
N PRO A 224 15.42 -7.47 -14.38
CA PRO A 224 16.56 -6.57 -14.18
C PRO A 224 16.57 -5.79 -12.85
N TYR A 225 15.42 -5.68 -12.19
CA TYR A 225 15.22 -4.82 -11.02
C TYR A 225 15.28 -5.56 -9.67
N GLU A 226 15.56 -6.86 -9.69
CA GLU A 226 15.75 -7.68 -8.48
C GLU A 226 17.21 -7.71 -8.06
N ASN A 227 17.49 -8.22 -6.85
CA ASN A 227 18.85 -8.31 -6.34
C ASN A 227 19.75 -9.16 -7.26
N PRO A 228 21.00 -8.74 -7.58
CA PRO A 228 21.88 -9.46 -8.51
C PRO A 228 22.10 -10.94 -8.16
N GLU A 229 22.26 -11.28 -6.88
CA GLU A 229 22.42 -12.66 -6.42
C GLU A 229 21.18 -13.50 -6.76
N SER A 230 19.99 -12.95 -6.52
CA SER A 230 18.73 -13.60 -6.88
C SER A 230 18.59 -13.78 -8.40
N GLN A 231 19.07 -12.83 -9.21
CA GLN A 231 19.04 -12.96 -10.66
C GLN A 231 19.90 -14.13 -11.15
N ILE A 232 21.08 -14.33 -10.55
CA ILE A 232 22.01 -15.39 -10.93
C ILE A 232 21.37 -16.75 -10.67
N VAL A 233 20.92 -17.01 -9.44
CA VAL A 233 20.34 -18.30 -9.04
C VAL A 233 19.09 -18.63 -9.86
N ARG A 234 18.26 -17.63 -10.15
CA ARG A 234 17.06 -17.81 -11.00
C ARG A 234 17.41 -18.17 -12.44
N LYS A 235 18.40 -17.52 -13.03
CA LYS A 235 18.87 -17.85 -14.39
C LYS A 235 19.45 -19.27 -14.44
N GLN A 236 20.27 -19.63 -13.45
CA GLN A 236 20.80 -20.98 -13.33
C GLN A 236 19.67 -22.01 -13.26
N LEU A 237 18.67 -21.81 -12.38
CA LEU A 237 17.52 -22.71 -12.32
C LEU A 237 16.73 -22.75 -13.63
N TRP A 238 16.59 -21.63 -14.34
CA TRP A 238 15.89 -21.59 -15.63
C TRP A 238 16.60 -22.43 -16.69
N GLU A 239 17.93 -22.45 -16.67
CA GLU A 239 18.78 -23.15 -17.63
C GLU A 239 18.94 -24.64 -17.29
N THR A 240 19.11 -24.98 -16.01
CA THR A 240 19.46 -26.34 -15.58
C THR A 240 18.26 -27.18 -15.17
N GLY A 241 17.19 -26.57 -14.66
CA GLY A 241 16.12 -27.31 -13.98
C GLY A 241 16.56 -28.01 -12.68
N ASP A 242 17.74 -27.70 -12.14
CA ASP A 242 18.24 -28.33 -10.92
C ASP A 242 17.66 -27.64 -9.67
N PHE A 243 16.48 -28.11 -9.26
CA PHE A 243 15.82 -27.62 -8.06
C PHE A 243 16.58 -27.92 -6.76
N LYS A 244 17.38 -29.00 -6.72
CA LYS A 244 18.14 -29.36 -5.51
C LYS A 244 19.28 -28.38 -5.27
N GLN A 245 19.96 -27.99 -6.35
CA GLN A 245 21.01 -26.99 -6.28
C GLN A 245 20.42 -25.60 -6.03
N ALA A 246 19.34 -25.25 -6.73
CA ALA A 246 18.66 -23.98 -6.53
C ALA A 246 18.19 -23.78 -5.08
N LEU A 247 17.67 -24.82 -4.41
CA LEU A 247 17.26 -24.75 -3.00
C LEU A 247 18.42 -24.37 -2.06
N LYS A 248 19.66 -24.77 -2.39
CA LYS A 248 20.85 -24.41 -1.61
C LYS A 248 21.31 -22.98 -1.90
N ASP A 249 21.24 -22.58 -3.16
CA ASP A 249 21.75 -21.30 -3.64
C ASP A 249 20.76 -20.16 -3.43
N PHE A 250 19.46 -20.44 -3.32
CA PHE A 250 18.44 -19.43 -3.10
C PHE A 250 18.71 -18.66 -1.80
N PRO A 251 18.85 -17.32 -1.86
CA PRO A 251 19.06 -16.51 -0.68
C PRO A 251 17.91 -16.67 0.31
N LYS A 252 18.22 -16.80 1.60
CA LYS A 252 17.22 -17.05 2.67
C LYS A 252 16.02 -16.10 2.70
N ARG A 253 16.16 -14.88 2.13
CA ARG A 253 15.10 -13.87 1.99
C ARG A 253 13.98 -14.27 1.01
N LEU A 254 14.22 -15.25 0.15
CA LEU A 254 13.27 -15.78 -0.84
C LEU A 254 12.51 -16.94 -0.22
N HIS A 255 11.64 -16.64 0.74
CA HIS A 255 10.95 -17.62 1.58
C HIS A 255 9.81 -18.37 0.87
N TYR A 256 9.31 -17.84 -0.27
CA TYR A 256 8.17 -18.40 -0.99
C TYR A 256 8.59 -19.32 -2.13
N GLU A 257 9.79 -19.09 -2.67
CA GLU A 257 10.46 -19.94 -3.65
C GLU A 257 10.92 -21.26 -3.04
#